data_AF-A0A9D4PEZ5-F1
#
_entry.id   AF-A0A9D4PEZ5-F1
#
_cell.length_a   1.000
_cell.length_b   1.000
_cell.length_c   1.000
_cell.angle_alpha   90.00
_cell.angle_beta   90.00
_cell.angle_gamma   90.00
#
_symmetry.space_group_name_H-M   'P 1'
#
loop_
_entity.id
_entity.type
_entity.pdbx_description
1 polymer ?
#
loop_
_entity_poly.entity_id
_entity_poly.type
_entity_poly.pdbx_seq_one_letter_code
_entity_poly.pdbx_strand_id
1 'polypeptide(L)'
;MAVALGEDKAGFYTGVHTTTHELAHVLGAEHDGEEPTYVGHPGAKGCPWDVGNIMSYVNKGPNHNQFSVCSLQQMQYVIMSAYKESA
;
A
#
# COMPACT_ATOMS: atom_id res chain seq x y z
N MET A 1 -0.25 -17.14 -5.14
CA MET A 1 -1.44 -16.38 -5.55
C MET A 1 -1.79 -15.45 -4.40
N ALA A 2 -1.68 -14.14 -4.58
CA ALA A 2 -2.07 -13.15 -3.57
C ALA A 2 -3.51 -12.71 -3.85
N VAL A 3 -4.34 -12.65 -2.80
CA VAL A 3 -5.76 -12.28 -2.88
C VAL A 3 -6.02 -11.21 -1.82
N ALA A 4 -6.82 -10.21 -2.17
CA ALA A 4 -7.25 -9.10 -1.33
C ALA A 4 -8.78 -9.05 -1.26
N LEU A 5 -9.33 -8.61 -0.13
CA LEU A 5 -10.77 -8.44 0.08
C LEU A 5 -11.03 -7.10 0.76
N GLY A 6 -11.81 -6.22 0.11
CA GLY A 6 -12.30 -4.98 0.70
C GLY A 6 -13.79 -5.05 1.01
N GLU A 7 -14.17 -4.77 2.25
CA GLU A 7 -15.58 -4.63 2.64
C GLU A 7 -16.02 -3.17 2.57
N ASP A 8 -17.22 -2.92 2.04
CA ASP A 8 -17.84 -1.60 2.04
C ASP A 8 -18.81 -1.45 3.21
N LYS A 9 -18.86 -0.26 3.80
CA LYS A 9 -19.88 0.11 4.77
C LYS A 9 -20.99 0.87 4.07
N ALA A 10 -22.20 0.29 4.08
CA ALA A 10 -23.37 0.86 3.41
C ALA A 10 -23.57 2.35 3.72
N GLY A 11 -23.70 3.16 2.67
CA GLY A 11 -23.90 4.61 2.76
C GLY A 11 -22.62 5.44 2.88
N PHE A 12 -21.44 4.82 3.03
CA PHE A 12 -20.16 5.53 3.16
C PHE A 12 -19.21 5.34 1.96
N TYR A 13 -19.46 4.37 1.08
CA TYR A 13 -18.62 4.05 -0.08
C TYR A 13 -17.13 3.83 0.28
N THR A 14 -16.85 3.39 1.51
CA THR A 14 -15.50 3.17 2.03
C THR A 14 -14.81 1.99 1.36
N GLY A 15 -15.58 1.09 0.75
CA GLY A 15 -15.05 -0.10 0.08
C GLY A 15 -14.05 0.22 -1.02
N VAL A 16 -14.13 1.38 -1.68
CA VAL A 16 -13.13 1.81 -2.68
C VAL A 16 -11.78 2.06 -2.01
N HIS A 17 -11.76 2.78 -0.89
CA HIS A 17 -10.53 3.04 -0.15
C HIS A 17 -9.94 1.73 0.41
N THR A 18 -10.76 0.90 1.06
CA THR A 18 -10.33 -0.40 1.60
C THR A 18 -9.76 -1.29 0.49
N THR A 19 -10.46 -1.43 -0.64
CA THR A 19 -9.98 -2.24 -1.76
C THR A 19 -8.67 -1.70 -2.34
N THR A 20 -8.49 -0.38 -2.37
CA THR A 20 -7.25 0.25 -2.84
C THR A 20 -6.08 -0.05 -1.89
N HIS A 21 -6.31 -0.03 -0.58
CA HIS A 21 -5.34 -0.42 0.44
C HIS A 21 -4.91 -1.88 0.27
N GLU A 22 -5.87 -2.80 0.19
CA GLU A 22 -5.56 -4.23 0.04
C GLU A 22 -4.91 -4.55 -1.31
N LEU A 23 -5.27 -3.85 -2.38
CA LEU A 23 -4.60 -3.99 -3.68
C LEU A 23 -3.14 -3.56 -3.60
N ALA A 24 -2.81 -2.51 -2.85
CA ALA A 24 -1.44 -2.09 -2.65
C ALA A 24 -0.62 -3.14 -1.89
N HIS A 25 -1.21 -3.82 -0.89
CA HIS A 25 -0.58 -4.98 -0.26
C HIS A 25 -0.31 -6.12 -1.27
N VAL A 26 -1.27 -6.44 -2.14
CA VAL A 26 -1.07 -7.43 -3.22
C VAL A 26 0.08 -7.05 -4.14
N LEU A 27 0.28 -5.74 -4.36
CA LEU A 27 1.38 -5.20 -5.15
C LEU A 27 2.69 -5.03 -4.34
N GLY A 28 2.72 -5.43 -3.06
CA GLY A 28 3.93 -5.44 -2.22
C GLY A 28 4.18 -4.20 -1.36
N ALA A 29 3.20 -3.30 -1.23
CA ALA A 29 3.30 -2.21 -0.28
C ALA A 29 3.11 -2.73 1.16
N GLU A 30 3.97 -2.28 2.07
CA GLU A 30 3.78 -2.42 3.52
C GLU A 30 3.05 -1.18 4.04
N HIS A 31 2.64 -1.21 5.32
CA HIS A 31 2.09 -0.02 5.96
C HIS A 31 3.15 1.09 6.09
N ASP A 32 2.73 2.35 5.95
CA ASP A 32 3.65 3.48 6.07
C ASP A 32 4.31 3.51 7.46
N GLY A 33 5.64 3.57 7.51
CA GLY A 33 6.43 3.56 8.74
C GLY A 33 6.94 2.19 9.15
N GLU A 34 6.53 1.12 8.45
CA GLU A 34 7.00 -0.24 8.72
C GLU A 34 8.36 -0.55 8.07
N GLU A 35 9.10 -1.44 8.72
CA GLU A 35 10.34 -2.02 8.19
C GLU A 35 10.05 -2.95 7.01
N PRO A 36 11.01 -3.19 6.11
CA PRO A 36 10.85 -4.18 5.06
C PRO A 36 10.66 -5.60 5.62
N THR A 37 9.73 -6.36 5.04
CA THR A 37 9.43 -7.75 5.44
C THR A 37 10.51 -8.77 5.06
N TYR A 38 11.39 -8.43 4.12
CA TYR A 38 12.53 -9.26 3.72
C TYR A 38 13.71 -8.41 3.22
N VAL A 39 14.90 -9.02 3.23
CA VAL A 39 16.15 -8.34 2.85
C VAL A 39 16.11 -7.94 1.37
N GLY A 40 16.38 -6.67 1.10
CA GLY A 40 16.41 -6.11 -0.25
C GLY A 40 15.08 -5.48 -0.69
N HIS A 41 14.00 -5.65 0.08
CA HIS A 41 12.77 -4.90 -0.13
C HIS A 41 12.93 -3.44 0.32
N PRO A 42 12.34 -2.44 -0.38
CA PRO A 42 12.50 -1.04 -0.01
C PRO A 42 11.91 -0.68 1.37
N GLY A 43 10.82 -1.35 1.78
CA GLY A 43 10.08 -1.03 3.00
C GLY A 43 9.47 0.38 3.00
N ALA A 44 8.90 0.78 4.13
CA ALA A 44 8.12 2.02 4.24
C ALA A 44 8.55 2.95 5.40
N LYS A 45 9.62 2.61 6.13
CA LYS A 45 10.11 3.37 7.31
C LYS A 45 10.31 4.87 7.04
N GLY A 46 10.67 5.24 5.81
CA GLY A 46 10.88 6.64 5.41
C GLY A 46 9.60 7.47 5.30
N CYS A 47 8.43 6.83 5.26
CA CYS A 47 7.13 7.49 5.15
C CYS A 47 6.38 7.38 6.48
N PRO A 48 6.15 8.48 7.21
CA PRO A 48 5.52 8.38 8.53
C PRO A 48 4.05 7.96 8.44
N TRP A 49 3.64 6.97 9.23
CA TRP A 49 2.24 6.52 9.38
C TRP A 49 1.25 7.68 9.59
N ASP A 50 1.67 8.67 10.39
CA ASP A 50 0.85 9.82 10.77
C ASP A 50 0.66 10.83 9.62
N VAL A 51 1.30 10.68 8.45
CA VAL A 51 0.94 11.49 7.26
C VAL A 51 -0.45 11.14 6.75
N GLY A 52 -0.91 9.90 7.01
CA GLY A 52 -2.25 9.43 6.70
C GLY A 52 -2.47 9.15 5.21
N ASN A 53 -1.46 8.60 4.53
CA ASN A 53 -1.60 8.07 3.18
C ASN A 53 -2.41 6.75 3.19
N ILE A 54 -2.74 6.21 2.00
CA ILE A 54 -3.60 5.02 1.86
C ILE A 54 -3.13 3.83 2.70
N MET A 55 -1.83 3.65 2.88
CA MET A 55 -1.26 2.56 3.68
C MET A 55 -1.23 2.87 5.19
N SER A 56 -2.08 3.80 5.64
CA SER A 56 -2.32 4.16 7.04
C SER A 56 -3.81 4.25 7.34
N TYR A 57 -4.21 3.87 8.55
CA TYR A 57 -5.60 4.06 9.03
C TYR A 57 -5.89 5.51 9.45
N VAL A 58 -4.87 6.37 9.48
CA VAL A 58 -5.02 7.77 9.88
C VAL A 58 -5.63 8.57 8.74
N ASN A 59 -6.80 9.15 8.97
CA ASN A 59 -7.42 10.05 8.02
C ASN A 59 -7.03 11.51 8.33
N LYS A 60 -6.12 12.07 7.51
CA LYS A 60 -5.74 13.49 7.52
C LYS A 60 -6.24 14.25 6.29
N GLY A 61 -7.42 13.88 5.79
CA GLY A 61 -8.05 14.53 4.65
C GLY A 61 -7.46 14.06 3.31
N PRO A 62 -6.94 14.93 2.43
CA PRO A 62 -6.59 14.56 1.06
C PRO A 62 -5.55 13.44 0.94
N ASN A 63 -4.62 13.34 1.89
CA ASN A 63 -3.59 12.30 1.89
C ASN A 63 -4.20 10.90 2.01
N HIS A 64 -5.34 10.76 2.68
CA HIS A 64 -6.03 9.49 2.88
C HIS A 64 -6.49 8.85 1.57
N ASN A 65 -6.43 9.58 0.45
CA ASN A 65 -6.75 9.08 -0.87
C ASN A 65 -5.52 9.04 -1.80
N GLN A 66 -4.30 9.08 -1.24
CA GLN A 66 -3.05 9.10 -1.97
C GLN A 66 -2.07 8.08 -1.41
N PHE A 67 -1.31 7.43 -2.29
CA PHE A 67 -0.17 6.62 -1.89
C PHE A 67 0.99 7.50 -1.42
N SER A 68 1.76 7.01 -0.44
CA SER A 68 3.04 7.63 -0.11
C SER A 68 4.06 7.32 -1.19
N VAL A 69 5.17 8.06 -1.20
CA VAL A 69 6.29 7.75 -2.09
C VAL A 69 6.88 6.37 -1.81
N CYS A 70 6.85 5.89 -0.55
CA CYS A 70 7.34 4.57 -0.19
C CYS A 70 6.45 3.48 -0.77
N SER A 71 5.12 3.59 -0.63
CA SER A 71 4.20 2.62 -1.22
C SER A 71 4.40 2.51 -2.74
N LEU A 72 4.57 3.65 -3.44
CA LEU A 72 4.83 3.66 -4.88
C LEU A 72 6.16 2.96 -5.23
N GLN A 73 7.23 3.21 -4.47
CA GLN A 73 8.53 2.57 -4.69
C GLN A 73 8.49 1.06 -4.46
N GLN A 74 7.79 0.61 -3.42
CA GLN A 74 7.61 -0.81 -3.11
C GLN A 74 6.82 -1.52 -4.20
N MET A 75 5.69 -0.95 -4.64
CA MET A 75 4.90 -1.52 -5.73
C MET A 75 5.70 -1.61 -7.04
N GLN A 76 6.45 -0.56 -7.38
CA GLN A 76 7.35 -0.59 -8.53
C GLN A 76 8.41 -1.69 -8.42
N TYR A 77 9.03 -1.84 -7.24
CA TYR A 77 10.03 -2.87 -6.99
C TYR A 77 9.49 -4.28 -7.26
N VAL A 78 8.30 -4.60 -6.73
CA VAL A 78 7.69 -5.93 -6.90
C VAL A 78 7.27 -6.16 -8.35
N ILE A 79 6.59 -5.20 -8.99
CA ILE A 79 6.16 -5.32 -10.39
C ILE A 79 7.36 -5.56 -11.32
N MET A 80 8.45 -4.81 -11.12
CA MET A 80 9.66 -4.93 -11.94
C MET A 80 10.42 -6.23 -11.67
N SER A 81 10.39 -6.74 -10.44
CA SER A 81 11.02 -8.01 -10.09
C SER A 81 10.27 -9.18 -10.74
N ALA A 82 8.94 -9.17 -10.66
CA ALA A 82 8.09 -10.17 -11.32
C ALA A 82 8.26 -10.15 -12.86
N TYR A 83 8.41 -8.97 -13.46
CA TYR A 83 8.67 -8.84 -14.89
C TYR A 83 10.01 -9.48 -15.29
N LYS A 84 11.08 -9.25 -14.52
CA LYS A 84 12.39 -9.85 -14.78
C LYS A 84 12.39 -11.36 -14.64
N GLU A 85 11.60 -11.91 -13.73
CA GLU A 85 11.45 -13.37 -13.55
C GLU A 85 10.63 -14.03 -14.67
N SER A 86 9.84 -13.24 -15.39
CA SER A 86 8.99 -13.70 -16.50
C SER A 86 9.66 -13.57 -17.87
N ALA A 87 10.85 -12.98 -17.94
CA ALA A 87 11.64 -12.76 -19.17
C ALA A 87 12.76 -13.79 -19.30
#